data_AF-A0A7J6ENT9-F1
#
_entry.id   AF-A0A7J6ENT9-F1
#
_cell.length_a   1.000
_cell.length_b   1.000
_cell.length_c   1.000
_cell.angle_alpha   90.00
_cell.angle_beta   90.00
_cell.angle_gamma   90.00
#
_symmetry.space_group_name_H-M   'P 1'
#
loop_
_entity.id
_entity.type
_entity.pdbx_description
1 polymer ?
#
loop_
_entity_poly.entity_id
_entity_poly.type
_entity_poly.pdbx_seq_one_letter_code
_entity_poly.pdbx_strand_id
1 'polypeptide(L)'
;MIMKQRYPGKDDDDHSEAEKIKELVKERNQLIGKFNLSDFFWFCKNWDSQGFEARGKGFHEKFESMMERIIQECEEARNVGREEMIFWDWNNCHKYRVGTIRANKSPKHYEKGKKEIDSIVGKTRLVEESDIVYLPYIQAITKETLILRESIEDCTIHGYYIPKKTRVYISSWAIGRDSKYWENPLEFNPERFLSEDGSGNINHMDVRGQSFNLLQFGSGRRGCPGASSLALLIIQTSIACMIHCFEWKGFIDKVDLEEGLGKISRVAVMESLQVYTILFLVWLVSTMLFRAMLTTSRTMVRLPPIPFAFPVIGHLHLLAPIPHKSFQKLSNTYGPLIYLSLCSIPSIVVSSPELAKLFLTTKETWFSNRPQLSVVDHISYPLADFTFAPYGPYWKFMKKLCMTQLLGGQTLNKLFLVRSDKIKRFLKLMSKRAESKEPVEIC
;
A
#
# COMPACT_ATOMS: atom_id res chain seq x y z
N MET A 1 35.49 4.07 10.91
CA MET A 1 36.33 4.03 12.13
C MET A 1 35.57 3.23 13.17
N ILE A 2 36.14 2.13 13.70
CA ILE A 2 35.45 1.21 14.59
C ILE A 2 35.56 1.74 16.02
N MET A 3 34.44 1.90 16.74
CA MET A 3 34.42 1.99 18.19
C MET A 3 33.14 1.45 18.82
N LYS A 4 33.35 0.99 20.04
CA LYS A 4 32.61 0.01 20.84
C LYS A 4 31.69 0.71 21.85
N GLN A 5 30.59 0.04 22.17
CA GLN A 5 29.53 0.42 23.09
C GLN A 5 30.06 0.72 24.51
N ARG A 6 29.57 1.80 25.11
CA ARG A 6 29.78 2.16 26.52
C ARG A 6 28.39 2.12 27.17
N TYR A 7 28.18 1.11 28.02
CA TYR A 7 26.96 0.67 28.72
C TYR A 7 26.19 -0.50 28.07
N PRO A 8 26.06 -1.65 28.77
CA PRO A 8 25.23 -2.78 28.35
C PRO A 8 23.80 -2.52 28.86
N GLY A 9 23.04 -1.73 28.10
CA GLY A 9 21.60 -1.89 28.08
C GLY A 9 21.26 -3.12 27.24
N LYS A 10 20.12 -3.76 27.51
CA LYS A 10 19.58 -4.89 26.75
C LYS A 10 19.11 -4.45 25.34
N ASP A 11 19.94 -3.66 24.63
CA ASP A 11 19.62 -2.93 23.40
C ASP A 11 20.13 -3.64 22.14
N ASP A 12 21.07 -4.58 22.27
CA ASP A 12 21.60 -5.34 21.12
C ASP A 12 20.57 -6.34 20.54
N ASP A 13 19.64 -6.83 21.38
CA ASP A 13 18.57 -7.74 20.94
C ASP A 13 17.44 -7.00 20.19
N ASP A 14 17.02 -5.80 20.62
CA ASP A 14 15.91 -5.03 20.01
C ASP A 14 16.28 -4.52 18.59
N HIS A 15 17.55 -4.19 18.34
CA HIS A 15 18.01 -3.81 17.00
C HIS A 15 18.13 -5.02 16.05
N SER A 16 18.54 -6.18 16.57
CA SER A 16 18.62 -7.44 15.81
C SER A 16 17.22 -7.92 15.42
N GLU A 17 16.26 -7.83 16.34
CA GLU A 17 14.87 -8.24 16.12
C GLU A 17 14.11 -7.30 15.19
N ALA A 18 14.28 -5.98 15.33
CA ALA A 18 13.69 -5.01 14.42
C ALA A 18 14.17 -5.20 12.97
N GLU A 19 15.46 -5.53 12.76
CA GLU A 19 15.97 -5.78 11.41
C GLU A 19 15.41 -7.10 10.83
N LYS A 20 15.25 -8.15 11.65
CA LYS A 20 14.56 -9.40 11.25
C LYS A 20 13.12 -9.13 10.83
N ILE A 21 12.38 -8.33 11.59
CA ILE A 21 10.99 -7.96 11.26
C ILE A 21 10.96 -7.19 9.93
N LYS A 22 11.86 -6.23 9.73
CA LYS A 22 11.97 -5.46 8.50
C LYS A 22 12.32 -6.32 7.29
N GLU A 23 13.20 -7.31 7.44
CA GLU A 23 13.50 -8.30 6.41
C GLU A 23 12.28 -9.15 6.06
N LEU A 24 11.54 -9.64 7.06
CA LEU A 24 10.29 -10.37 6.84
C LEU A 24 9.25 -9.51 6.11
N VAL A 25 9.08 -8.27 6.52
CA VAL A 25 8.17 -7.32 5.88
C VAL A 25 8.56 -7.07 4.42
N LYS A 26 9.86 -6.88 4.14
CA LYS A 26 10.40 -6.72 2.79
C LYS A 26 10.19 -7.97 1.94
N GLU A 27 10.44 -9.16 2.49
CA GLU A 27 10.24 -10.45 1.84
C GLU A 27 8.76 -10.64 1.48
N ARG A 28 7.84 -10.38 2.43
CA ARG A 28 6.39 -10.40 2.21
C ARG A 28 5.96 -9.48 1.08
N ASN A 29 6.45 -8.23 1.06
CA ASN A 29 6.12 -7.27 0.01
C ASN A 29 6.63 -7.72 -1.36
N GLN A 30 7.81 -8.33 -1.42
CA GLN A 30 8.32 -8.88 -2.66
C GLN A 30 7.51 -10.07 -3.17
N LEU A 31 7.00 -10.91 -2.26
CA LEU A 31 6.17 -12.05 -2.63
C LEU A 31 4.81 -11.62 -3.16
N ILE A 32 4.15 -10.64 -2.51
CA ILE A 32 2.82 -10.17 -2.92
C ILE A 32 2.89 -9.19 -4.11
N GLY A 33 3.92 -8.35 -4.16
CA GLY A 33 4.01 -7.21 -5.08
C GLY A 33 4.72 -7.49 -6.40
N LYS A 34 5.46 -8.59 -6.53
CA LYS A 34 6.14 -8.95 -7.79
C LYS A 34 5.21 -9.74 -8.71
N PHE A 35 5.49 -9.65 -10.01
CA PHE A 35 4.78 -10.42 -11.02
C PHE A 35 5.08 -11.92 -10.88
N ASN A 36 4.01 -12.72 -10.80
CA ASN A 36 4.06 -14.18 -10.69
C ASN A 36 3.23 -14.83 -11.81
N LEU A 37 3.85 -15.68 -12.63
CA LEU A 37 3.23 -16.30 -13.79
C LEU A 37 1.98 -17.12 -13.45
N SER A 38 1.99 -17.86 -12.33
CA SER A 38 0.85 -18.68 -11.91
C SER A 38 -0.40 -17.84 -11.60
N ASP A 39 -0.23 -16.56 -11.24
CA ASP A 39 -1.30 -15.63 -10.92
C ASP A 39 -1.93 -14.96 -12.14
N PHE A 40 -1.37 -15.12 -13.34
CA PHE A 40 -1.85 -14.48 -14.58
C PHE A 40 -2.10 -15.47 -15.73
N PHE A 41 -1.40 -16.60 -15.75
CA PHE A 41 -1.52 -17.64 -16.76
C PHE A 41 -2.12 -18.91 -16.18
N TRP A 42 -3.30 -19.31 -16.68
CA TRP A 42 -4.05 -20.45 -16.14
C TRP A 42 -3.26 -21.77 -16.22
N PHE A 43 -2.42 -21.94 -17.25
CA PHE A 43 -1.60 -23.14 -17.45
C PHE A 43 -0.33 -23.16 -16.57
N CYS A 44 0.04 -22.04 -15.94
CA CYS A 44 1.15 -21.97 -14.99
C CYS A 44 0.73 -22.20 -13.54
N LYS A 45 -0.56 -22.45 -13.26
CA LYS A 45 -1.09 -22.56 -11.89
C LYS A 45 -0.40 -23.61 -11.02
N ASN A 46 0.04 -24.71 -11.62
CA ASN A 46 0.69 -25.82 -10.92
C ASN A 46 2.22 -25.82 -11.09
N TRP A 47 2.80 -24.74 -11.63
CA TRP A 47 4.22 -24.67 -11.94
C TRP A 47 4.88 -23.47 -11.27
N ASP A 48 5.62 -23.72 -10.19
CA ASP A 48 6.38 -22.70 -9.47
C ASP A 48 7.73 -22.36 -10.13
N SER A 49 7.69 -21.95 -11.40
CA SER A 49 8.89 -21.61 -12.18
C SER A 49 9.69 -20.43 -11.62
N GLN A 50 9.07 -19.58 -10.80
CA GLN A 50 9.68 -18.40 -10.19
C GLN A 50 10.00 -18.58 -8.69
N GLY A 51 9.71 -19.75 -8.11
CA GLY A 51 10.01 -20.08 -6.71
C GLY A 51 9.16 -19.32 -5.69
N PHE A 52 8.02 -18.75 -6.06
CA PHE A 52 7.16 -17.97 -5.15
C PHE A 52 6.50 -18.85 -4.10
N GLU A 53 6.08 -20.06 -4.46
CA GLU A 53 5.48 -21.00 -3.50
C GLU A 53 6.53 -21.47 -2.50
N ALA A 54 7.70 -21.90 -2.96
CA ALA A 54 8.79 -22.31 -2.07
C ALA A 54 9.23 -21.19 -1.12
N ARG A 55 9.37 -19.95 -1.64
CA ARG A 55 9.69 -18.78 -0.81
C ARG A 55 8.55 -18.37 0.12
N GLY A 56 7.30 -18.54 -0.31
CA GLY A 56 6.12 -18.32 0.53
C GLY A 56 6.09 -19.27 1.73
N LYS A 57 6.38 -20.56 1.51
CA LYS A 57 6.51 -21.56 2.57
C LYS A 57 7.63 -21.22 3.54
N GLY A 58 8.82 -20.90 3.03
CA GLY A 58 9.95 -20.47 3.88
C GLY A 58 9.68 -19.18 4.65
N PHE A 59 8.93 -18.24 4.07
CA PHE A 59 8.46 -17.05 4.79
C PHE A 59 7.50 -17.43 5.92
N HIS A 60 6.54 -18.32 5.66
CA HIS A 60 5.55 -18.77 6.64
C HIS A 60 6.22 -19.39 7.87
N GLU A 61 7.18 -20.30 7.67
CA GLU A 61 7.93 -20.92 8.76
C GLU A 61 8.63 -19.88 9.66
N LYS A 62 9.27 -18.87 9.06
CA LYS A 62 9.90 -17.77 9.82
C LYS A 62 8.86 -16.93 10.55
N PHE A 63 7.71 -16.67 9.93
CA PHE A 63 6.63 -15.89 10.51
C PHE A 63 5.96 -16.61 11.68
N GLU A 64 5.62 -17.89 11.52
CA GLU A 64 5.09 -18.76 12.58
C GLU A 64 6.05 -18.82 13.76
N SER A 65 7.32 -19.13 13.51
CA SER A 65 8.34 -19.20 14.58
C SER A 65 8.43 -17.89 15.38
N MET A 66 8.31 -16.75 14.71
CA MET A 66 8.27 -15.45 15.39
C MET A 66 6.97 -15.24 16.17
N MET A 67 5.81 -15.57 15.59
CA MET A 67 4.52 -15.43 16.26
C MET A 67 4.42 -16.33 17.49
N GLU A 68 4.89 -17.58 17.42
CA GLU A 68 4.93 -18.51 18.55
C GLU A 68 5.79 -18.00 19.69
N ARG A 69 7.01 -17.50 19.39
CA ARG A 69 7.88 -16.87 20.41
C ARG A 69 7.16 -15.72 21.11
N ILE A 70 6.56 -14.84 20.31
CA ILE A 70 5.84 -13.66 20.79
C ILE A 70 4.64 -14.06 21.68
N ILE A 71 3.88 -15.09 21.27
CA ILE A 71 2.74 -15.60 22.05
C ILE A 71 3.24 -16.15 23.39
N GLN A 72 4.30 -16.95 23.37
CA GLN A 72 4.90 -17.53 24.57
C GLN A 72 5.39 -16.45 25.54
N GLU A 73 6.09 -15.43 25.05
CA GLU A 73 6.54 -14.29 25.86
C GLU A 73 5.36 -13.55 26.50
N CYS A 74 4.26 -13.37 25.76
CA CYS A 74 3.05 -12.75 26.30
C CYS A 74 2.35 -13.60 27.36
N GLU A 75 2.31 -14.93 27.18
CA GLU A 75 1.77 -15.84 28.19
C GLU A 75 2.60 -15.80 29.47
N GLU A 76 3.93 -15.80 29.34
CA GLU A 76 4.86 -15.67 30.46
C GLU A 76 4.71 -14.32 31.17
N ALA A 77 4.64 -13.21 30.43
CA ALA A 77 4.43 -11.87 30.99
C ALA A 77 3.10 -11.80 31.75
N ARG A 78 2.02 -12.37 31.19
CA ARG A 78 0.71 -12.44 31.81
C ARG A 78 0.73 -13.23 33.12
N ASN A 79 1.44 -14.36 33.16
CA ASN A 79 1.59 -15.19 34.36
C ASN A 79 2.36 -14.48 35.48
N VAL A 80 3.22 -13.52 35.15
CA VAL A 80 4.00 -12.73 36.10
C VAL A 80 3.32 -11.38 36.42
N GLY A 81 2.10 -11.14 35.93
CA GLY A 81 1.35 -9.91 36.16
C GLY A 81 1.91 -8.68 35.44
N ARG A 82 2.78 -8.86 34.44
CA ARG A 82 3.25 -7.80 33.55
C ARG A 82 2.28 -7.70 32.37
N GLU A 83 1.59 -6.57 32.23
CA GLU A 83 0.82 -6.26 31.02
C GLU A 83 1.81 -5.87 29.91
N GLU A 84 2.36 -6.84 29.20
CA GLU A 84 3.00 -6.61 27.90
C GLU A 84 2.00 -6.97 26.79
N MET A 85 1.69 -6.00 25.94
CA MET A 85 0.80 -6.19 24.80
C MET A 85 1.56 -5.81 23.54
N ILE A 86 1.63 -6.75 22.60
CA ILE A 86 2.45 -6.61 21.39
C ILE A 86 1.86 -5.53 20.50
N PHE A 87 2.67 -4.51 20.24
CA PHE A 87 2.41 -3.57 19.18
C PHE A 87 3.02 -4.11 17.89
N TRP A 88 2.19 -4.66 17.01
CA TRP A 88 2.61 -4.95 15.64
C TRP A 88 2.78 -3.63 14.90
N ASP A 89 4.03 -3.24 14.71
CA ASP A 89 4.39 -2.10 13.89
C ASP A 89 3.93 -2.36 12.46
N TRP A 90 2.95 -1.58 12.00
CA TRP A 90 2.44 -1.61 10.64
C TRP A 90 3.46 -0.94 9.70
N ASN A 91 4.68 -1.50 9.67
CA ASN A 91 5.83 -1.04 8.88
C ASN A 91 5.65 -1.20 7.36
N ASN A 92 4.42 -1.50 6.92
CA ASN A 92 4.05 -1.61 5.51
C ASN A 92 3.35 -0.36 4.95
N CYS A 93 3.25 0.71 5.72
CA CYS A 93 2.83 1.97 5.14
C CYS A 93 4.00 2.60 4.35
N HIS A 94 4.19 2.17 3.11
CA HIS A 94 4.91 2.91 2.05
C HIS A 94 4.52 4.41 1.97
N LYS A 95 3.44 4.81 2.66
CA LYS A 95 2.89 6.14 2.84
C LYS A 95 3.78 7.09 3.65
N TYR A 96 4.55 6.61 4.64
CA TYR A 96 5.47 7.45 5.43
C TYR A 96 6.53 8.11 4.52
N ARG A 97 7.00 7.34 3.53
CA ARG A 97 8.00 7.74 2.54
C ARG A 97 7.57 8.93 1.70
N VAL A 98 6.35 8.89 1.14
CA VAL A 98 5.93 9.86 0.11
C VAL A 98 5.59 11.23 0.70
N GLY A 99 4.89 11.27 1.85
CA GLY A 99 4.49 12.51 2.51
C GLY A 99 5.68 13.30 3.06
N THR A 100 6.57 12.61 3.79
CA THR A 100 7.80 13.20 4.36
C THR A 100 8.72 13.75 3.26
N ILE A 101 8.97 12.96 2.20
CA ILE A 101 9.88 13.40 1.14
C ILE A 101 9.29 14.57 0.34
N ARG A 102 7.98 14.58 0.04
CA ARG A 102 7.36 15.71 -0.68
C ARG A 102 7.32 17.00 0.14
N ALA A 103 6.98 16.93 1.42
CA ALA A 103 7.04 18.09 2.31
C ALA A 103 8.46 18.66 2.39
N ASN A 104 9.47 17.79 2.52
CA ASN A 104 10.87 18.20 2.61
C ASN A 104 11.44 18.73 1.28
N LYS A 105 10.85 18.39 0.12
CA LYS A 105 11.24 18.94 -1.18
C LYS A 105 10.71 20.34 -1.46
N SER A 106 9.78 20.86 -0.66
CA SER A 106 9.26 22.21 -0.82
C SER A 106 9.60 23.07 0.39
N PRO A 107 10.66 23.90 0.32
CA PRO A 107 11.11 24.74 1.44
C PRO A 107 9.98 25.58 2.04
N LYS A 108 9.10 26.13 1.19
CA LYS A 108 7.90 26.86 1.59
C LYS A 108 6.97 26.03 2.48
N HIS A 109 6.71 24.78 2.11
CA HIS A 109 5.75 23.94 2.83
C HIS A 109 6.36 23.32 4.09
N TYR A 110 7.65 22.98 4.07
CA TYR A 110 8.40 22.55 5.26
C TYR A 110 8.41 23.65 6.34
N GLU A 111 8.74 24.89 5.97
CA GLU A 111 8.74 26.02 6.91
C GLU A 111 7.35 26.32 7.49
N LYS A 112 6.28 26.13 6.70
CA LYS A 112 4.90 26.26 7.21
C LYS A 112 4.54 25.18 8.22
N GLY A 113 4.87 23.92 7.95
CA GLY A 113 4.64 22.82 8.90
C GLY A 113 5.44 23.01 10.19
N LYS A 114 6.68 23.50 10.08
CA LYS A 114 7.52 23.84 11.23
C LYS A 114 6.92 24.98 12.07
N LYS A 115 6.44 26.05 11.43
CA LYS A 115 5.77 27.16 12.12
C LYS A 115 4.49 26.72 12.84
N GLU A 116 3.68 25.85 12.21
CA GLU A 116 2.48 25.28 12.84
C GLU A 116 2.86 24.54 14.13
N ILE A 117 3.83 23.62 14.05
CA ILE A 117 4.29 22.85 15.22
C ILE A 117 4.88 23.76 16.30
N ASP A 118 5.76 24.70 15.93
CA ASP A 118 6.37 25.65 16.87
C ASP A 118 5.32 26.50 17.60
N SER A 119 4.20 26.84 16.94
CA SER A 119 3.13 27.66 17.53
C SER A 119 2.25 26.91 18.54
N ILE A 120 2.05 25.61 18.35
CA ILE A 120 1.11 24.80 19.13
C ILE A 120 1.84 24.00 20.22
N VAL A 121 2.97 23.39 19.87
CA VAL A 121 3.73 22.49 20.75
C VAL A 121 4.89 23.23 21.42
N GLY A 122 5.46 24.24 20.75
CA GLY A 122 6.67 24.92 21.20
C GLY A 122 7.92 24.02 21.12
N LYS A 123 9.07 24.51 21.61
CA LYS A 123 10.38 23.85 21.45
C LYS A 123 10.88 23.06 22.66
N THR A 124 10.09 23.04 23.74
CA THR A 124 10.50 22.50 25.04
C THR A 124 10.14 21.03 25.22
N ARG A 125 9.27 20.47 24.37
CA ARG A 125 8.84 19.06 24.40
C ARG A 125 8.61 18.52 22.99
N LEU A 126 8.63 17.20 22.83
CA LEU A 126 8.31 16.54 21.55
C LEU A 126 6.82 16.60 21.23
N VAL A 127 6.47 16.44 19.95
CA VAL A 127 5.07 16.31 19.51
C VAL A 127 4.52 14.97 20.00
N GLU A 128 3.35 15.01 20.62
CA GLU A 128 2.63 13.83 21.11
C GLU A 128 1.41 13.51 20.23
N GLU A 129 0.88 12.30 20.33
CA GLU A 129 -0.28 11.86 19.53
C GLU A 129 -1.53 12.72 19.76
N SER A 130 -1.68 13.26 20.98
CA SER A 130 -2.77 14.17 21.36
C SER A 130 -2.69 15.52 20.63
N ASP A 131 -1.49 15.98 20.25
CA ASP A 131 -1.28 17.26 19.58
C ASP A 131 -1.75 17.22 18.12
N ILE A 132 -1.81 16.03 17.50
CA ILE A 132 -2.13 15.84 16.09
C ILE A 132 -3.47 16.43 15.69
N VAL A 133 -4.47 16.36 16.58
CA VAL A 133 -5.80 16.94 16.37
C VAL A 133 -5.72 18.44 16.09
N TYR A 134 -4.70 19.11 16.63
CA TYR A 134 -4.47 20.54 16.50
C TYR A 134 -3.45 20.92 15.40
N LEU A 135 -2.88 19.95 14.68
CA LEU A 135 -1.86 20.16 13.63
C LEU A 135 -2.44 19.91 12.20
N PRO A 136 -3.41 20.72 11.75
CA PRO A 136 -4.16 20.47 10.53
C PRO A 136 -3.31 20.46 9.25
N TYR A 137 -2.24 21.25 9.21
CA TYR A 137 -1.32 21.27 8.08
C TYR A 137 -0.45 20.00 8.04
N ILE A 138 0.00 19.47 9.18
CA ILE A 138 0.65 18.14 9.23
C ILE A 138 -0.30 17.03 8.77
N GLN A 139 -1.58 17.11 9.12
CA GLN A 139 -2.57 16.12 8.66
C GLN A 139 -2.73 16.11 7.13
N ALA A 140 -2.55 17.26 6.47
CA ALA A 140 -2.68 17.41 5.03
C ALA A 140 -1.55 16.75 4.20
N ILE A 141 -0.36 16.55 4.78
CA ILE A 141 0.85 16.06 4.07
C ILE A 141 0.75 14.56 3.67
N THR A 142 -0.09 13.77 4.35
CA THR A 142 0.01 12.29 4.38
C THR A 142 -0.65 11.56 3.21
N LYS A 143 -0.92 12.24 2.09
CA LYS A 143 -2.11 11.94 1.30
C LYS A 143 -1.98 11.22 -0.09
N GLU A 144 -1.44 9.98 -0.26
CA GLU A 144 -1.52 9.22 -1.56
C GLU A 144 -1.47 7.66 -1.49
N THR A 145 -2.23 6.87 -2.31
CA THR A 145 -2.11 5.37 -2.49
C THR A 145 -2.89 4.83 -3.74
N LEU A 146 -2.91 3.49 -3.98
CA LEU A 146 -3.69 2.66 -4.96
C LEU A 146 -4.56 1.57 -4.28
N ILE A 147 -5.73 1.15 -4.84
CA ILE A 147 -6.63 0.10 -4.27
C ILE A 147 -7.01 -0.99 -5.29
N LEU A 148 -7.08 -2.26 -4.86
CA LEU A 148 -7.47 -3.44 -5.68
C LEU A 148 -8.60 -4.29 -5.05
N ARG A 149 -9.59 -4.72 -5.86
CA ARG A 149 -10.77 -5.56 -5.51
C ARG A 149 -11.03 -6.65 -6.56
N GLU A 150 -11.97 -7.56 -6.31
CA GLU A 150 -12.41 -8.61 -7.25
C GLU A 150 -13.94 -8.83 -7.19
N SER A 151 -14.58 -9.10 -8.33
CA SER A 151 -16.01 -9.43 -8.42
C SER A 151 -16.34 -10.84 -7.93
N ILE A 152 -17.36 -10.95 -7.09
CA ILE A 152 -17.82 -12.21 -6.48
C ILE A 152 -18.75 -12.99 -7.43
N GLU A 153 -19.53 -12.28 -8.23
CA GLU A 153 -20.53 -12.81 -9.15
C GLU A 153 -20.61 -11.96 -10.43
N ASP A 154 -21.30 -12.48 -11.43
CA ASP A 154 -21.62 -11.76 -12.66
C ASP A 154 -22.54 -10.58 -12.33
N CYS A 155 -22.23 -9.38 -12.83
CA CYS A 155 -23.04 -8.20 -12.55
C CYS A 155 -23.06 -7.22 -13.73
N THR A 156 -23.98 -6.26 -13.68
CA THR A 156 -24.08 -5.18 -14.68
C THR A 156 -23.94 -3.83 -13.98
N ILE A 157 -23.03 -3.00 -14.48
CA ILE A 157 -22.75 -1.65 -13.97
C ILE A 157 -22.82 -0.66 -15.14
N HIS A 158 -23.67 0.36 -15.03
CA HIS A 158 -23.88 1.38 -16.07
C HIS A 158 -24.18 0.78 -17.46
N GLY A 159 -24.92 -0.33 -17.51
CA GLY A 159 -25.25 -1.02 -18.76
C GLY A 159 -24.10 -1.87 -19.33
N TYR A 160 -22.96 -1.95 -18.64
CA TYR A 160 -21.85 -2.83 -18.97
C TYR A 160 -21.86 -4.09 -18.13
N TYR A 161 -21.68 -5.24 -18.76
CA TYR A 161 -21.55 -6.51 -18.08
C TYR A 161 -20.14 -6.69 -17.53
N ILE A 162 -20.06 -7.20 -16.30
CA ILE A 162 -18.84 -7.50 -15.57
C ILE A 162 -18.89 -8.98 -15.16
N PRO A 163 -18.05 -9.84 -15.75
CA PRO A 163 -17.99 -11.26 -15.37
C PRO A 163 -17.54 -11.45 -13.91
N LYS A 164 -17.90 -12.57 -13.31
CA LYS A 164 -17.34 -13.08 -12.05
C LYS A 164 -15.81 -13.23 -12.14
N LYS A 165 -15.10 -13.05 -11.01
CA LYS A 165 -13.63 -13.06 -10.90
C LYS A 165 -12.93 -11.98 -11.75
N THR A 166 -13.62 -10.89 -12.04
CA THR A 166 -13.02 -9.70 -12.66
C THR A 166 -12.27 -8.91 -11.59
N ARG A 167 -10.97 -8.65 -11.82
CA ARG A 167 -10.17 -7.79 -10.94
C ARG A 167 -10.55 -6.33 -11.16
N VAL A 168 -10.88 -5.62 -10.09
CA VAL A 168 -11.26 -4.20 -10.13
C VAL A 168 -10.15 -3.36 -9.53
N TYR A 169 -9.44 -2.63 -10.38
CA TYR A 169 -8.39 -1.68 -10.02
C TYR A 169 -9.02 -0.30 -9.83
N ILE A 170 -9.06 0.18 -8.59
CA ILE A 170 -9.50 1.54 -8.29
C ILE A 170 -8.25 2.41 -8.28
N SER A 171 -8.11 3.21 -9.33
CA SER A 171 -6.97 4.09 -9.54
C SER A 171 -7.11 5.36 -8.71
N SER A 172 -6.79 5.27 -7.43
CA SER A 172 -6.71 6.47 -6.57
C SER A 172 -5.58 7.42 -7.00
N TRP A 173 -4.60 6.91 -7.77
CA TRP A 173 -3.62 7.77 -8.46
C TRP A 173 -4.27 8.66 -9.51
N ALA A 174 -5.14 8.10 -10.37
CA ALA A 174 -5.85 8.89 -11.38
C ALA A 174 -6.84 9.86 -10.71
N ILE A 175 -7.65 9.36 -9.76
CA ILE A 175 -8.63 10.18 -9.03
C ILE A 175 -7.95 11.35 -8.30
N GLY A 176 -6.83 11.09 -7.63
CA GLY A 176 -6.08 12.11 -6.88
C GLY A 176 -5.35 13.12 -7.75
N ARG A 177 -5.30 12.92 -9.08
CA ARG A 177 -4.60 13.79 -10.05
C ARG A 177 -5.48 14.31 -11.17
N ASP A 178 -6.78 14.11 -11.06
CA ASP A 178 -7.75 14.57 -12.04
C ASP A 178 -8.04 16.06 -11.81
N SER A 179 -7.73 16.88 -12.83
CA SER A 179 -7.93 18.33 -12.80
C SER A 179 -9.40 18.74 -12.68
N LYS A 180 -10.33 17.82 -12.94
CA LYS A 180 -11.76 18.04 -12.72
C LYS A 180 -12.10 18.20 -11.22
N TYR A 181 -11.37 17.49 -10.36
CA TYR A 181 -11.65 17.45 -8.91
C TYR A 181 -10.59 18.17 -8.08
N TRP A 182 -9.40 18.40 -8.66
CA TRP A 182 -8.27 19.00 -7.97
C TRP A 182 -7.69 20.15 -8.79
N GLU A 183 -7.66 21.35 -8.20
CA GLU A 183 -6.89 22.46 -8.76
C GLU A 183 -5.39 22.16 -8.66
N ASN A 184 -4.61 22.36 -9.73
CA ASN A 184 -3.17 22.08 -9.76
C ASN A 184 -2.78 20.70 -9.16
N PRO A 185 -3.30 19.58 -9.70
CA PRO A 185 -3.23 18.24 -9.09
C PRO A 185 -1.81 17.67 -8.95
N LEU A 186 -0.88 18.17 -9.75
CA LEU A 186 0.51 17.70 -9.75
C LEU A 186 1.38 18.47 -8.75
N GLU A 187 0.88 19.61 -8.25
CA GLU A 187 1.57 20.42 -7.26
C GLU A 187 1.32 19.89 -5.85
N PHE A 188 2.41 19.74 -5.08
CA PHE A 188 2.30 19.49 -3.66
C PHE A 188 1.85 20.77 -2.96
N ASN A 189 0.55 20.84 -2.64
CA ASN A 189 -0.09 21.97 -1.99
C ASN A 189 -0.99 21.43 -0.86
N PRO A 190 -0.49 21.33 0.38
CA PRO A 190 -1.27 20.92 1.55
C PRO A 190 -2.43 21.87 1.89
N GLU A 191 -2.32 23.16 1.56
CA GLU A 191 -3.32 24.19 1.86
C GLU A 191 -4.68 23.91 1.24
N ARG A 192 -4.74 23.13 0.15
CA ARG A 192 -6.01 22.66 -0.45
C ARG A 192 -6.90 21.85 0.49
N PHE A 193 -6.35 21.36 1.60
CA PHE A 193 -7.07 20.59 2.60
C PHE A 193 -7.47 21.43 3.82
N LEU A 194 -7.05 22.69 3.88
CA LEU A 194 -7.47 23.63 4.91
C LEU A 194 -8.78 24.31 4.48
N SER A 195 -9.51 24.82 5.46
CA SER A 195 -10.74 25.59 5.26
C SER A 195 -10.41 26.97 4.70
N GLU A 196 -11.24 27.46 3.78
CA GLU A 196 -11.05 28.75 3.10
C GLU A 196 -11.26 29.96 4.04
N ASP A 197 -11.86 29.74 5.21
CA ASP A 197 -12.12 30.77 6.23
C ASP A 197 -10.86 31.24 6.98
N GLY A 198 -9.69 30.67 6.69
CA GLY A 198 -8.43 31.00 7.35
C GLY A 198 -8.36 30.56 8.81
N SER A 199 -9.35 29.79 9.30
CA SER A 199 -9.39 29.27 10.67
C SER A 199 -8.32 28.21 10.96
N GLY A 200 -7.64 27.72 9.91
CA GLY A 200 -6.73 26.59 9.99
C GLY A 200 -7.43 25.23 10.10
N ASN A 201 -8.77 25.19 10.23
CA ASN A 201 -9.50 23.93 10.32
C ASN A 201 -9.38 23.11 9.02
N ILE A 202 -9.36 21.78 9.13
CA ILE A 202 -9.34 20.91 7.95
C ILE A 202 -10.71 20.94 7.28
N ASN A 203 -10.74 21.09 5.96
CA ASN A 203 -11.96 20.97 5.18
C ASN A 203 -12.59 19.57 5.38
N HIS A 204 -13.88 19.38 5.08
CA HIS A 204 -14.61 18.11 5.33
C HIS A 204 -14.07 16.89 4.53
N MET A 205 -12.97 17.06 3.78
CA MET A 205 -12.34 16.04 2.96
C MET A 205 -11.28 15.23 3.73
N ASP A 206 -11.66 14.01 4.09
CA ASP A 206 -10.88 13.08 4.92
C ASP A 206 -10.51 11.78 4.18
N VAL A 207 -9.39 11.18 4.57
CA VAL A 207 -8.81 9.94 4.06
C VAL A 207 -9.46 8.69 4.65
N ARG A 208 -10.33 8.83 5.66
CA ARG A 208 -11.05 7.74 6.33
C ARG A 208 -12.17 7.12 5.48
N GLY A 209 -12.26 7.50 4.20
CA GLY A 209 -13.05 6.81 3.19
C GLY A 209 -14.44 7.39 2.94
N GLN A 210 -14.81 8.52 3.56
CA GLN A 210 -16.06 9.23 3.26
C GLN A 210 -15.95 10.07 1.98
N SER A 211 -14.74 10.54 1.67
CA SER A 211 -14.47 11.37 0.49
C SER A 211 -13.87 10.54 -0.65
N PHE A 212 -14.63 10.33 -1.71
CA PHE A 212 -14.20 9.49 -2.84
C PHE A 212 -13.18 10.14 -3.77
N ASN A 213 -12.94 11.44 -3.60
CA ASN A 213 -11.84 12.14 -4.25
C ASN A 213 -10.50 11.75 -3.62
N LEU A 214 -10.51 11.16 -2.41
CA LEU A 214 -9.32 10.88 -1.61
C LEU A 214 -9.37 9.51 -0.93
N LEU A 215 -8.92 8.47 -1.64
CA LEU A 215 -9.12 7.06 -1.26
C LEU A 215 -7.85 6.36 -0.74
N GLN A 216 -7.01 6.99 0.07
CA GLN A 216 -5.75 6.36 0.50
C GLN A 216 -5.93 5.11 1.34
N PHE A 217 -6.91 5.12 2.23
CA PHE A 217 -7.21 3.99 3.10
C PHE A 217 -8.36 3.15 2.57
N GLY A 218 -8.79 3.37 1.32
CA GLY A 218 -10.00 2.75 0.80
C GLY A 218 -11.26 3.32 1.40
N SER A 219 -12.38 2.63 1.13
CA SER A 219 -13.70 2.95 1.65
C SER A 219 -14.52 1.66 1.77
N GLY A 220 -15.74 1.78 2.31
CA GLY A 220 -16.70 0.70 2.48
C GLY A 220 -16.26 -0.38 3.47
N ARG A 221 -16.87 -1.57 3.35
CA ARG A 221 -16.57 -2.71 4.24
C ARG A 221 -15.08 -3.01 4.35
N ARG A 222 -14.33 -2.90 3.25
CA ARG A 222 -12.90 -3.23 3.20
C ARG A 222 -11.98 -2.01 3.29
N GLY A 223 -12.47 -0.87 3.82
CA GLY A 223 -11.60 0.23 4.24
C GLY A 223 -10.58 -0.25 5.28
N CYS A 224 -9.41 0.37 5.28
CA CYS A 224 -8.33 0.02 6.20
C CYS A 224 -8.80 0.21 7.66
N PRO A 225 -8.70 -0.83 8.52
CA PRO A 225 -9.17 -0.74 9.89
C PRO A 225 -8.33 0.23 10.74
N GLY A 226 -7.03 0.33 10.45
CA GLY A 226 -6.11 1.19 11.18
C GLY A 226 -6.14 2.66 10.77
N ALA A 227 -6.89 3.01 9.71
CA ALA A 227 -6.91 4.38 9.18
C ALA A 227 -7.38 5.40 10.23
N SER A 228 -8.50 5.11 10.90
CA SER A 228 -9.13 6.05 11.83
C SER A 228 -8.51 6.06 13.22
N SER A 229 -7.63 5.11 13.53
CA SER A 229 -7.20 4.85 14.90
C SER A 229 -5.69 4.93 15.08
N LEU A 230 -4.91 4.16 14.30
CA LEU A 230 -3.48 3.99 14.55
C LEU A 230 -2.59 4.57 13.45
N ALA A 231 -2.93 4.33 12.19
CA ALA A 231 -2.08 4.68 11.06
C ALA A 231 -1.87 6.20 10.95
N LEU A 232 -2.95 6.98 11.07
CA LEU A 232 -2.84 8.44 11.03
C LEU A 232 -2.05 8.99 12.21
N LEU A 233 -2.28 8.47 13.43
CA LEU A 233 -1.52 8.88 14.61
C LEU A 233 -0.02 8.69 14.40
N ILE A 234 0.41 7.51 13.96
CA ILE A 234 1.85 7.23 13.80
C ILE A 234 2.44 8.04 12.65
N ILE A 235 1.76 8.14 11.50
CA ILE A 235 2.24 8.91 10.34
C ILE A 235 2.39 10.38 10.72
N GLN A 236 1.34 10.97 11.28
CA GLN A 236 1.32 12.40 11.58
C GLN A 236 2.30 12.74 12.71
N THR A 237 2.38 11.92 13.77
CA THR A 237 3.32 12.14 14.88
C THR A 237 4.77 11.97 14.44
N SER A 238 5.07 10.94 13.64
CA SER A 238 6.43 10.74 13.12
C SER A 238 6.87 11.92 12.25
N ILE A 239 6.01 12.36 11.32
CA ILE A 239 6.31 13.52 10.46
C ILE A 239 6.50 14.78 11.28
N ALA A 240 5.59 15.07 12.23
CA ALA A 240 5.69 16.24 13.06
C ALA A 240 6.98 16.25 13.88
N CYS A 241 7.33 15.13 14.52
CA CYS A 241 8.58 14.99 15.25
C CYS A 241 9.82 15.17 14.36
N MET A 242 9.81 14.66 13.12
CA MET A 242 10.93 14.84 12.19
C MET A 242 11.11 16.30 11.75
N ILE A 243 10.01 17.02 11.51
CA ILE A 243 10.04 18.45 11.16
C ILE A 243 10.49 19.29 12.35
N HIS A 244 10.01 18.95 13.55
CA HIS A 244 10.31 19.68 14.78
C HIS A 244 11.77 19.54 15.20
N CYS A 245 12.31 18.32 15.19
CA CYS A 245 13.62 18.02 15.80
C CYS A 245 14.82 18.28 14.89
N PHE A 246 14.64 18.33 13.57
CA PHE A 246 15.76 18.34 12.63
C PHE A 246 15.64 19.47 11.61
N GLU A 247 16.75 20.15 11.34
CA GLU A 247 16.90 21.08 10.23
C GLU A 247 17.44 20.33 9.01
N TRP A 248 16.73 20.39 7.89
CA TRP A 248 17.06 19.64 6.68
C TRP A 248 17.77 20.56 5.67
N LYS A 249 19.02 20.23 5.28
CA LYS A 249 19.81 20.99 4.27
C LYS A 249 20.26 20.07 3.13
N GLY A 250 20.06 20.50 1.88
CA GLY A 250 20.77 19.98 0.69
C GLY A 250 20.15 18.80 -0.09
N PHE A 251 18.95 18.93 -0.66
CA PHE A 251 18.31 17.85 -1.47
C PHE A 251 17.88 18.27 -2.89
N ILE A 252 18.64 19.16 -3.52
CA ILE A 252 18.38 19.58 -4.89
C ILE A 252 19.28 18.73 -5.82
N ASP A 253 18.63 17.99 -6.73
CA ASP A 253 19.16 17.33 -7.94
C ASP A 253 19.42 15.82 -7.99
N LYS A 254 19.46 15.04 -6.89
CA LYS A 254 19.79 13.59 -7.00
C LYS A 254 18.91 12.59 -6.24
N VAL A 255 17.77 12.99 -5.69
CA VAL A 255 16.78 12.00 -5.23
C VAL A 255 15.73 11.82 -6.32
N ASP A 256 15.93 10.79 -7.14
CA ASP A 256 14.90 10.25 -8.02
C ASP A 256 13.68 9.90 -7.15
N LEU A 257 12.64 10.73 -7.29
CA LEU A 257 11.30 10.46 -6.77
C LEU A 257 10.49 9.59 -7.74
N GLU A 258 11.08 9.21 -8.87
CA GLU A 258 10.60 8.06 -9.62
C GLU A 258 10.57 6.88 -8.67
N GLU A 259 9.42 6.20 -8.58
CA GLU A 259 9.32 4.92 -7.89
C GLU A 259 10.33 3.97 -8.53
N GLY A 260 11.51 3.89 -7.93
CA GLY A 260 12.60 3.06 -8.40
C GLY A 260 12.22 1.61 -8.21
N LEU A 261 11.78 0.97 -9.30
CA LEU A 261 12.05 -0.45 -9.46
C LEU A 261 13.55 -0.64 -9.30
N GLY A 262 13.93 -1.49 -8.34
CA GLY A 262 15.32 -1.93 -8.19
C GLY A 262 15.87 -2.29 -9.57
N LYS A 263 17.06 -1.75 -9.87
CA LYS A 263 17.75 -1.91 -11.15
C LYS A 263 17.67 -3.37 -11.59
N ILE A 264 16.87 -3.65 -12.62
CA ILE A 264 16.99 -4.89 -13.38
C ILE A 264 18.21 -4.68 -14.27
N SER A 265 19.33 -5.26 -13.85
CA SER A 265 20.58 -5.26 -14.59
C SER A 265 20.35 -5.75 -16.01
N ARG A 266 20.58 -4.88 -17.00
CA ARG A 266 20.64 -5.22 -18.42
C ARG A 266 22.05 -5.73 -18.76
N VAL A 267 22.35 -7.00 -18.51
CA VAL A 267 23.45 -7.72 -19.20
C VAL A 267 23.09 -9.21 -19.24
N ALA A 268 23.34 -9.84 -20.38
CA ALA A 268 23.06 -11.23 -20.75
C ALA A 268 21.65 -11.50 -21.32
N VAL A 269 21.26 -10.76 -22.36
CA VAL A 269 20.22 -11.23 -23.30
C VAL A 269 20.78 -11.07 -24.71
N MET A 270 21.62 -12.00 -25.16
CA MET A 270 21.98 -12.01 -26.59
C MET A 270 22.29 -13.37 -27.23
N GLU A 271 22.19 -14.49 -26.51
CA GLU A 271 22.34 -15.82 -27.14
C GLU A 271 21.10 -16.73 -27.05
N SER A 272 20.06 -16.30 -26.34
CA SER A 272 18.82 -17.08 -26.20
C SER A 272 17.71 -16.70 -27.20
N LEU A 273 17.83 -15.56 -27.89
CA LEU A 273 16.71 -14.94 -28.62
C LEU A 273 16.17 -15.78 -29.79
N GLN A 274 17.00 -16.60 -30.44
CA GLN A 274 16.58 -17.42 -31.60
C GLN A 274 15.70 -18.62 -31.20
N VAL A 275 15.95 -19.27 -30.07
CA VAL A 275 15.14 -20.41 -29.63
C VAL A 275 13.80 -19.94 -29.07
N TYR A 276 13.81 -18.85 -28.29
CA TYR A 276 12.56 -18.28 -27.76
C TYR A 276 11.67 -17.67 -28.84
N THR A 277 12.24 -17.10 -29.92
CA THR A 277 11.44 -16.61 -31.05
C THR A 277 10.79 -17.74 -31.83
N ILE A 278 11.49 -18.86 -32.06
CA ILE A 278 10.90 -20.04 -32.73
C ILE A 278 9.80 -20.68 -31.86
N LEU A 279 10.04 -20.87 -30.56
CA LEU A 279 9.02 -21.39 -29.64
C LEU A 279 7.81 -20.46 -29.54
N PHE A 280 8.03 -19.14 -29.55
CA PHE A 280 6.96 -18.14 -29.58
C PHE A 280 6.14 -18.21 -30.86
N LEU A 281 6.78 -18.36 -32.04
CA LEU A 281 6.08 -18.48 -33.32
C LEU A 281 5.27 -19.76 -33.44
N VAL A 282 5.82 -20.91 -33.00
CA VAL A 282 5.09 -22.20 -32.99
C VAL A 282 3.88 -22.14 -32.07
N TRP A 283 4.04 -21.53 -30.89
CA TRP A 283 2.94 -21.31 -29.97
C TRP A 283 1.91 -20.30 -30.51
N LEU A 284 2.34 -19.23 -31.19
CA LEU A 284 1.46 -18.24 -31.82
C LEU A 284 0.58 -18.90 -32.89
N VAL A 285 1.17 -19.72 -33.76
CA VAL A 285 0.43 -20.44 -34.81
C VAL A 285 -0.52 -21.46 -34.21
N SER A 286 -0.08 -22.23 -33.21
CA SER A 286 -0.93 -23.20 -32.50
C SER A 286 -2.12 -22.53 -31.80
N THR A 287 -1.91 -21.37 -31.16
CA THR A 287 -2.98 -20.61 -30.49
C THR A 287 -3.93 -19.91 -31.47
N MET A 288 -3.45 -19.46 -32.63
CA MET A 288 -4.31 -18.92 -33.69
C MET A 288 -5.21 -20.01 -34.28
N LEU A 289 -4.67 -21.20 -34.54
CA LEU A 289 -5.42 -22.36 -35.02
C LEU A 289 -6.44 -22.83 -33.98
N PHE A 290 -6.07 -22.92 -32.71
CA PHE A 290 -6.97 -23.30 -31.62
C PHE A 290 -8.10 -22.28 -31.40
N ARG A 291 -7.82 -20.97 -31.53
CA ARG A 291 -8.84 -19.92 -31.44
C ARG A 291 -9.77 -19.87 -32.66
N ALA A 292 -9.27 -20.19 -33.85
CA ALA A 292 -10.10 -20.32 -35.05
C ALA A 292 -11.09 -21.49 -34.93
N MET A 293 -10.72 -22.55 -34.19
CA MET A 293 -11.64 -23.66 -33.88
C MET A 293 -12.63 -23.35 -32.74
N LEU A 294 -12.39 -22.31 -31.94
CA LEU A 294 -13.22 -21.90 -30.79
C LEU A 294 -14.08 -20.65 -31.07
N THR A 295 -14.41 -20.36 -32.33
CA THR A 295 -15.37 -19.28 -32.64
C THR A 295 -16.79 -19.71 -32.30
N THR A 296 -17.07 -19.80 -30.99
CA THR A 296 -18.43 -19.73 -30.47
C THR A 296 -18.95 -18.32 -30.70
N SER A 297 -20.18 -18.24 -31.23
CA SER A 297 -20.99 -17.03 -31.33
C SER A 297 -20.81 -16.15 -30.08
N ARG A 298 -20.19 -14.98 -30.25
CA ARG A 298 -20.12 -13.98 -29.20
C ARG A 298 -21.49 -13.33 -29.12
N THR A 299 -22.24 -13.64 -28.05
CA THR A 299 -23.35 -12.79 -27.63
C THR A 299 -22.85 -11.34 -27.52
N MET A 300 -23.60 -10.39 -28.07
CA MET A 300 -23.31 -8.96 -28.00
C MET A 300 -23.47 -8.47 -26.55
N VAL A 301 -22.50 -8.78 -25.73
CA VAL A 301 -22.40 -8.30 -24.35
C VAL A 301 -21.71 -6.94 -24.40
N ARG A 302 -22.38 -5.90 -23.90
CA ARG A 302 -21.78 -4.57 -23.78
C ARG A 302 -20.72 -4.60 -22.69
N LEU A 303 -19.45 -4.62 -23.08
CA LEU A 303 -18.31 -4.45 -22.19
C LEU A 303 -17.92 -2.96 -22.13
N PRO A 304 -17.28 -2.50 -21.05
CA PRO A 304 -16.72 -1.14 -21.00
C PRO A 304 -15.72 -0.91 -22.14
N PRO A 305 -15.38 0.36 -22.48
CA PRO A 305 -14.38 0.68 -23.50
C PRO A 305 -13.13 -0.19 -23.40
N ILE A 306 -12.75 -0.82 -24.52
CA ILE A 306 -11.67 -1.80 -24.61
C ILE A 306 -10.58 -1.23 -25.53
N PRO A 307 -9.37 -0.95 -25.03
CA PRO A 307 -8.21 -0.65 -25.86
C PRO A 307 -7.81 -1.86 -26.72
N PHE A 308 -6.91 -1.67 -27.68
CA PHE A 308 -6.41 -2.79 -28.47
C PHE A 308 -5.68 -3.84 -27.60
N ALA A 309 -5.92 -5.12 -27.86
CA ALA A 309 -5.41 -6.24 -27.06
C ALA A 309 -4.64 -7.22 -27.94
N PHE A 310 -3.43 -7.61 -27.51
CA PHE A 310 -2.68 -8.68 -28.17
C PHE A 310 -3.20 -10.08 -27.78
N PRO A 311 -3.04 -11.08 -28.66
CA PRO A 311 -3.30 -12.47 -28.31
C PRO A 311 -2.53 -12.89 -27.06
N VAL A 312 -3.21 -13.63 -26.18
CA VAL A 312 -2.70 -14.25 -24.94
C VAL A 312 -2.21 -13.33 -23.83
N ILE A 313 -1.42 -12.28 -24.11
CA ILE A 313 -0.98 -11.31 -23.09
C ILE A 313 -2.05 -10.24 -22.81
N GLY A 314 -3.02 -10.09 -23.71
CA GLY A 314 -4.07 -9.08 -23.62
C GLY A 314 -3.48 -7.67 -23.65
N HIS A 315 -3.71 -6.92 -22.58
CA HIS A 315 -3.36 -5.50 -22.44
C HIS A 315 -2.10 -5.27 -21.60
N LEU A 316 -1.37 -6.33 -21.24
CA LEU A 316 -0.15 -6.21 -20.44
C LEU A 316 0.89 -5.29 -21.11
N HIS A 317 0.92 -5.27 -22.44
CA HIS A 317 1.77 -4.37 -23.25
C HIS A 317 1.47 -2.87 -23.05
N LEU A 318 0.29 -2.52 -22.55
CA LEU A 318 -0.09 -1.14 -22.23
C LEU A 318 0.35 -0.72 -20.83
N LEU A 319 0.82 -1.68 -20.01
CA LEU A 319 1.29 -1.43 -18.65
C LEU A 319 2.80 -1.21 -18.65
N ALA A 320 3.21 0.04 -18.44
CA ALA A 320 4.58 0.38 -18.09
C ALA A 320 4.94 -0.23 -16.71
N PRO A 321 6.23 -0.25 -16.32
CA PRO A 321 6.67 -0.85 -15.05
C PRO A 321 5.99 -0.28 -13.80
N ILE A 322 5.35 0.89 -13.93
CA ILE A 322 4.49 1.51 -12.92
C ILE A 322 3.03 1.46 -13.41
N PRO A 323 2.23 0.46 -12.97
CA PRO A 323 0.89 0.22 -13.52
C PRO A 323 -0.10 1.37 -13.30
N HIS A 324 -0.02 2.06 -12.16
CA HIS A 324 -0.99 3.13 -11.85
C HIS A 324 -0.84 4.37 -12.73
N LYS A 325 0.38 4.70 -13.18
CA LYS A 325 0.62 5.75 -14.19
C LYS A 325 0.00 5.33 -15.54
N SER A 326 0.16 4.06 -15.90
CA SER A 326 -0.41 3.48 -17.12
C SER A 326 -1.94 3.53 -17.09
N PHE A 327 -2.55 3.19 -15.95
CA PHE A 327 -4.00 3.30 -15.74
C PHE A 327 -4.50 4.73 -15.87
N GLN A 328 -3.78 5.73 -15.36
CA GLN A 328 -4.14 7.14 -15.56
C GLN A 328 -4.11 7.52 -17.04
N LYS A 329 -3.05 7.17 -17.78
CA LYS A 329 -2.93 7.47 -19.21
C LYS A 329 -4.06 6.84 -20.02
N LEU A 330 -4.38 5.57 -19.73
CA LEU A 330 -5.50 4.87 -20.36
C LEU A 330 -6.82 5.55 -20.00
N SER A 331 -7.01 5.94 -18.74
CA SER A 331 -8.22 6.62 -18.29
C SER A 331 -8.47 7.95 -18.98
N ASN A 332 -7.42 8.75 -19.19
CA ASN A 332 -7.51 10.00 -19.92
C ASN A 332 -7.88 9.80 -21.40
N THR A 333 -7.62 8.62 -21.96
CA THR A 333 -7.86 8.32 -23.38
C THR A 333 -9.23 7.67 -23.62
N TYR A 334 -9.61 6.69 -22.79
CA TYR A 334 -10.80 5.85 -23.00
C TYR A 334 -11.93 6.14 -21.99
N GLY A 335 -11.69 7.01 -21.00
CA GLY A 335 -12.66 7.39 -19.98
C GLY A 335 -12.42 6.74 -18.60
N PRO A 336 -13.31 7.01 -17.64
CA PRO A 336 -13.11 6.65 -16.24
C PRO A 336 -13.40 5.18 -15.89
N LEU A 337 -13.98 4.41 -16.83
CA LEU A 337 -14.26 2.98 -16.69
C LEU A 337 -13.71 2.26 -17.93
N ILE A 338 -12.69 1.42 -17.74
CA ILE A 338 -12.01 0.73 -18.84
C ILE A 338 -11.96 -0.75 -18.56
N TYR A 339 -12.19 -1.56 -19.58
CA TYR A 339 -11.97 -3.00 -19.49
C TYR A 339 -10.59 -3.35 -20.05
N LEU A 340 -9.84 -4.12 -19.27
CA LEU A 340 -8.55 -4.68 -19.64
C LEU A 340 -8.59 -6.20 -19.42
N SER A 341 -7.94 -6.92 -20.30
CA SER A 341 -7.60 -8.34 -20.11
C SER A 341 -6.12 -8.40 -19.78
N LEU A 342 -5.76 -8.78 -18.56
CA LEU A 342 -4.37 -8.99 -18.13
C LEU A 342 -4.08 -10.48 -18.24
N CYS A 343 -3.48 -10.87 -19.37
CA CYS A 343 -3.34 -12.27 -19.78
C CYS A 343 -4.69 -12.99 -19.82
N SER A 344 -4.92 -13.98 -18.94
CA SER A 344 -6.19 -14.73 -18.89
C SER A 344 -7.21 -14.11 -17.93
N ILE A 345 -6.93 -12.94 -17.36
CA ILE A 345 -7.70 -12.38 -16.25
C ILE A 345 -8.48 -11.14 -16.70
N PRO A 346 -9.82 -11.17 -16.63
CA PRO A 346 -10.63 -9.98 -16.87
C PRO A 346 -10.36 -8.96 -15.76
N SER A 347 -10.14 -7.72 -16.15
CA SER A 347 -9.79 -6.61 -15.28
C SER A 347 -10.56 -5.36 -15.67
N ILE A 348 -10.93 -4.55 -14.69
CA ILE A 348 -11.57 -3.26 -14.90
C ILE A 348 -10.77 -2.21 -14.14
N VAL A 349 -10.55 -1.07 -14.78
CA VAL A 349 -9.94 0.10 -14.16
C VAL A 349 -11.03 1.15 -13.91
N VAL A 350 -11.10 1.61 -12.67
CA VAL A 350 -12.04 2.64 -12.20
C VAL A 350 -11.25 3.85 -11.76
N SER A 351 -11.51 5.00 -12.36
CA SER A 351 -10.71 6.22 -12.19
C SER A 351 -11.51 7.48 -11.86
N SER A 352 -12.82 7.38 -11.58
CA SER A 352 -13.60 8.51 -11.07
C SER A 352 -14.11 8.29 -9.64
N PRO A 353 -14.28 9.35 -8.84
CA PRO A 353 -14.88 9.29 -7.51
C PRO A 353 -16.27 8.63 -7.47
N GLU A 354 -17.13 8.94 -8.44
CA GLU A 354 -18.52 8.45 -8.48
C GLU A 354 -18.56 6.95 -8.71
N LEU A 355 -17.73 6.44 -9.64
CA LEU A 355 -17.58 5.01 -9.85
C LEU A 355 -16.89 4.35 -8.66
N ALA A 356 -15.86 4.96 -8.07
CA ALA A 356 -15.23 4.41 -6.88
C ALA A 356 -16.23 4.26 -5.72
N LYS A 357 -17.14 5.23 -5.54
CA LYS A 357 -18.27 5.15 -4.61
C LYS A 357 -19.20 3.99 -4.92
N LEU A 358 -19.58 3.86 -6.19
CA LEU A 358 -20.44 2.77 -6.65
C LEU A 358 -19.84 1.40 -6.31
N PHE A 359 -18.57 1.15 -6.67
CA PHE A 359 -17.92 -0.14 -6.45
C PHE A 359 -17.59 -0.42 -4.97
N LEU A 360 -17.14 0.59 -4.22
CA LEU A 360 -16.68 0.39 -2.84
C LEU A 360 -17.79 0.41 -1.80
N THR A 361 -18.91 1.07 -2.07
CA THR A 361 -19.98 1.26 -1.08
C THR A 361 -21.34 0.79 -1.60
N THR A 362 -21.85 1.37 -2.69
CA THR A 362 -23.21 1.08 -3.16
C THR A 362 -23.39 -0.37 -3.61
N LYS A 363 -22.38 -0.94 -4.28
CA LYS A 363 -22.34 -2.34 -4.76
C LYS A 363 -21.27 -3.15 -4.05
N GLU A 364 -20.98 -2.81 -2.79
CA GLU A 364 -19.89 -3.43 -2.04
C GLU A 364 -20.03 -4.96 -1.91
N THR A 365 -21.25 -5.49 -1.90
CA THR A 365 -21.51 -6.94 -1.84
C THR A 365 -20.95 -7.68 -3.04
N TRP A 366 -20.83 -7.03 -4.19
CA TRP A 366 -20.30 -7.63 -5.41
C TRP A 366 -18.77 -7.57 -5.50
N PHE A 367 -18.12 -6.63 -4.80
CA PHE A 367 -16.67 -6.35 -4.95
C PHE A 367 -15.88 -6.41 -3.65
N SER A 368 -16.43 -7.01 -2.60
CA SER A 368 -15.77 -7.09 -1.29
C SER A 368 -14.65 -8.13 -1.22
N ASN A 369 -14.40 -8.93 -2.26
CA ASN A 369 -13.28 -9.88 -2.27
C ASN A 369 -11.98 -9.23 -2.77
N ARG A 370 -10.85 -9.81 -2.35
CA ARG A 370 -9.53 -9.56 -2.92
C ARG A 370 -9.22 -10.69 -3.91
N PRO A 371 -8.41 -10.44 -4.96
CA PRO A 371 -7.92 -11.51 -5.80
C PRO A 371 -7.16 -12.55 -4.98
N GLN A 372 -7.45 -13.83 -5.23
CA GLN A 372 -6.69 -14.93 -4.66
C GLN A 372 -5.38 -15.09 -5.45
N LEU A 373 -4.26 -14.76 -4.80
CA LEU A 373 -2.92 -14.96 -5.34
C LEU A 373 -2.37 -16.28 -4.80
N SER A 374 -1.66 -17.05 -5.62
CA SER A 374 -1.16 -18.37 -5.23
C SER A 374 -0.24 -18.31 -4.01
N VAL A 375 0.52 -17.22 -3.88
CA VAL A 375 1.46 -17.04 -2.76
C VAL A 375 0.78 -16.72 -1.44
N VAL A 376 -0.46 -16.20 -1.47
CA VAL A 376 -1.18 -15.80 -0.25
C VAL A 376 -1.58 -17.02 0.58
N ASP A 377 -1.87 -18.15 -0.05
CA ASP A 377 -2.18 -19.41 0.65
C ASP A 377 -1.02 -19.88 1.53
N HIS A 378 0.21 -19.51 1.18
CA HIS A 378 1.41 -19.83 1.94
C HIS A 378 1.78 -18.74 2.94
N ILE A 379 1.61 -17.46 2.60
CA ILE A 379 2.01 -16.34 3.48
C ILE A 379 1.01 -16.12 4.62
N SER A 380 -0.26 -16.39 4.36
CA SER A 380 -1.38 -15.95 5.17
C SER A 380 -2.27 -17.15 5.46
N TYR A 381 -1.99 -17.88 6.55
CA TYR A 381 -2.73 -19.06 7.06
C TYR A 381 -3.94 -19.39 6.18
N PRO A 382 -3.91 -20.40 5.30
CA PRO A 382 -4.76 -20.54 4.10
C PRO A 382 -5.96 -19.58 3.97
N LEU A 383 -5.71 -18.32 3.57
CA LEU A 383 -6.71 -17.24 3.40
C LEU A 383 -7.58 -16.92 4.63
N ALA A 384 -7.07 -17.17 5.83
CA ALA A 384 -7.67 -16.84 7.11
C ALA A 384 -7.14 -15.51 7.68
N ASP A 385 -6.26 -14.81 6.97
CA ASP A 385 -5.82 -13.49 7.42
C ASP A 385 -6.88 -12.40 7.20
N PHE A 386 -6.77 -11.33 7.98
CA PHE A 386 -7.70 -10.19 7.88
C PHE A 386 -7.66 -9.48 6.51
N THR A 387 -6.57 -9.62 5.74
CA THR A 387 -6.27 -8.85 4.52
C THR A 387 -6.90 -9.47 3.27
N PHE A 388 -6.82 -10.79 3.13
CA PHE A 388 -7.15 -11.58 1.96
C PHE A 388 -8.32 -12.54 2.18
N ALA A 389 -8.73 -12.82 3.43
CA ALA A 389 -9.87 -13.70 3.68
C ALA A 389 -11.11 -13.26 2.89
N PRO A 390 -11.82 -14.19 2.23
CA PRO A 390 -13.06 -13.90 1.52
C PRO A 390 -14.08 -13.21 2.42
N TYR A 391 -14.90 -12.33 1.81
CA TYR A 391 -15.91 -11.62 2.57
C TYR A 391 -16.99 -12.60 3.05
N GLY A 392 -17.17 -12.69 4.36
CA GLY A 392 -18.10 -13.66 4.96
C GLY A 392 -18.17 -13.53 6.48
N PRO A 393 -18.86 -14.46 7.16
CA PRO A 393 -18.99 -14.47 8.62
C PRO A 393 -17.64 -14.42 9.35
N TYR A 394 -16.67 -15.23 8.89
CA TYR A 394 -15.32 -15.25 9.45
C TYR A 394 -14.62 -13.89 9.36
N TRP A 395 -14.55 -13.30 8.16
CA TRP A 395 -13.92 -12.00 7.98
C TRP A 395 -14.62 -10.89 8.79
N LYS A 396 -15.96 -10.92 8.89
CA LYS A 396 -16.72 -9.97 9.73
C LYS A 396 -16.36 -10.12 11.21
N PHE A 397 -16.22 -11.36 11.69
CA PHE A 397 -15.78 -11.66 13.05
C PHE A 397 -14.36 -11.14 13.29
N MET A 398 -13.42 -11.45 12.41
CA MET A 398 -12.05 -10.95 12.50
C MET A 398 -12.00 -9.43 12.47
N LYS A 399 -12.77 -8.77 11.60
CA LYS A 399 -12.88 -7.31 11.59
C LYS A 399 -13.35 -6.76 12.92
N LYS A 400 -14.42 -7.35 13.48
CA LYS A 400 -14.96 -6.92 14.76
C LYS A 400 -13.88 -7.03 15.83
N LEU A 401 -13.22 -8.19 15.94
CA LEU A 401 -12.16 -8.43 16.91
C LEU A 401 -11.00 -7.44 16.74
N CYS A 402 -10.47 -7.26 15.53
CA CYS A 402 -9.41 -6.29 15.27
C CYS A 402 -9.82 -4.86 15.66
N MET A 403 -11.03 -4.43 15.29
CA MET A 403 -11.49 -3.07 15.59
C MET A 403 -11.78 -2.84 17.07
N THR A 404 -12.26 -3.85 17.80
CA THR A 404 -12.62 -3.68 19.21
C THR A 404 -11.47 -3.97 20.17
N GLN A 405 -10.67 -5.01 19.88
CA GLN A 405 -9.64 -5.50 20.81
C GLN A 405 -8.24 -4.97 20.49
N LEU A 406 -7.87 -4.84 19.21
CA LEU A 406 -6.52 -4.41 18.82
C LEU A 406 -6.46 -2.90 18.55
N LEU A 407 -7.44 -2.38 17.81
CA LEU A 407 -7.49 -1.00 17.34
C LEU A 407 -8.53 -0.15 18.07
N GLY A 408 -9.09 -0.69 19.16
CA GLY A 408 -10.03 0.03 20.02
C GLY A 408 -9.33 1.09 20.85
N GLY A 409 -10.03 2.19 21.15
CA GLY A 409 -9.43 3.34 21.87
C GLY A 409 -8.81 2.98 23.22
N GLN A 410 -9.41 2.04 23.96
CA GLN A 410 -8.86 1.55 25.24
C GLN A 410 -7.48 0.90 25.05
N THR A 411 -7.36 -0.03 24.12
CA THR A 411 -6.10 -0.70 23.78
C THR A 411 -5.06 0.29 23.28
N LEU A 412 -5.47 1.23 22.41
CA LEU A 412 -4.56 2.25 21.91
C LEU A 412 -4.05 3.17 23.03
N ASN A 413 -4.90 3.55 23.98
CA ASN A 413 -4.48 4.35 25.13
C ASN A 413 -3.51 3.55 26.03
N LYS A 414 -3.76 2.27 26.29
CA LYS A 414 -2.82 1.41 27.02
C LYS A 414 -1.44 1.36 26.35
N LEU A 415 -1.42 1.28 25.02
CA LEU A 415 -0.19 1.18 24.22
C LEU A 415 0.50 2.53 23.95
N PHE A 416 -0.04 3.65 24.46
CA PHE A 416 0.51 4.99 24.21
C PHE A 416 1.97 5.13 24.65
N LEU A 417 2.33 4.60 25.83
CA LEU A 417 3.70 4.68 26.37
C LEU A 417 4.70 3.92 25.50
N VAL A 418 4.30 2.75 24.98
CA VAL A 418 5.13 1.94 24.08
C VAL A 418 5.38 2.68 22.76
N ARG A 419 4.33 3.25 22.15
CA ARG A 419 4.47 4.02 20.91
C ARG A 419 5.34 5.27 21.11
N SER A 420 5.13 5.99 22.21
CA SER A 420 5.94 7.15 22.58
C SER A 420 7.42 6.80 22.77
N ASP A 421 7.73 5.66 23.40
CA ASP A 421 9.11 5.18 23.54
C ASP A 421 9.74 4.83 22.19
N LYS A 422 9.00 4.14 21.31
CA LYS A 422 9.49 3.81 19.95
C LYS A 422 9.75 5.07 19.12
N ILE A 423 8.90 6.09 19.19
CA ILE A 423 9.15 7.40 18.56
C ILE A 423 10.42 8.06 19.13
N LYS A 424 10.61 8.05 20.46
CA LYS A 424 11.82 8.59 21.10
C LYS A 424 13.09 7.85 20.65
N ARG A 425 13.04 6.51 20.57
CA ARG A 425 14.17 5.69 20.04
C ARG A 425 14.47 6.03 18.59
N PHE A 426 13.43 6.14 17.76
CA PHE A 426 13.57 6.56 16.37
C PHE A 426 14.26 7.93 16.25
N LEU A 427 13.81 8.93 17.02
CA LEU A 427 14.44 10.25 17.02
C LEU A 427 15.89 10.23 17.51
N LYS A 428 16.22 9.42 18.53
CA LYS A 428 17.62 9.24 18.98
C LYS A 428 18.48 8.63 17.88
N LEU A 429 17.97 7.64 17.14
CA LEU A 429 18.66 7.06 15.98
C LEU A 429 18.92 8.13 14.91
N MET A 430 17.90 8.92 14.59
CA MET A 430 18.00 10.01 13.61
C MET A 430 19.01 11.09 14.05
N SER A 431 19.03 11.45 15.34
CA SER A 431 20.01 12.40 15.90
C SER A 431 21.44 11.91 15.73
N LYS A 432 21.72 10.65 16.08
CA LYS A 432 23.05 10.06 15.90
C LYS A 432 23.50 10.10 14.43
N ARG A 433 22.60 9.81 13.49
CA ARG A 433 22.91 9.88 12.05
C ARG A 433 23.08 11.31 11.54
N ALA A 434 22.32 12.26 12.08
CA ALA A 434 22.46 13.68 11.75
C ALA A 434 23.82 14.22 12.23
N GLU A 435 24.24 13.87 13.45
CA GLU A 435 25.56 14.22 14.01
C GLU A 435 26.71 13.64 13.18
N SER A 436 26.57 12.40 12.68
CA SER A 436 27.57 11.77 11.80
C SER A 436 27.54 12.26 10.35
N LYS A 437 26.59 13.15 10.00
CA LYS A 437 26.33 13.64 8.64
C LYS A 437 26.10 12.51 7.62
N GLU A 438 25.60 11.37 8.09
CA GLU A 438 25.29 10.24 7.23
C GLU A 438 23.96 10.50 6.50
N PRO A 439 23.87 10.19 5.19
CA PRO A 439 22.61 10.25 4.48
C PRO A 439 21.65 9.22 5.08
N VAL A 440 20.47 9.68 5.51
CA VAL A 440 19.45 8.80 6.08
C VAL A 440 18.37 8.51 5.05
N GLU A 441 18.28 7.24 4.64
CA GLU A 441 17.07 6.75 3.99
C GLU A 441 16.00 6.50 5.07
N ILE A 442 14.99 7.39 5.10
CA ILE A 442 13.76 7.15 5.86
C ILE A 442 12.85 6.32 4.96
N CYS A 443 12.66 5.05 5.30
CA CYS A 443 11.83 4.10 4.55
C CYS A 443 10.34 4.35 4.70
#